data_AF-A0A0B6ZIN3-F1
#
_entry.id   AF-A0A0B6ZIN3-F1
#
_cell.length_a   1.000
_cell.length_b   1.000
_cell.length_c   1.000
_cell.angle_alpha   90.00
_cell.angle_beta   90.00
_cell.angle_gamma   90.00
#
_symmetry.space_group_name_H-M   'P 1'
#
loop_
_entity.id
_entity.type
_entity.pdbx_description
1 polymer ?
#
loop_
_entity_poly.entity_id
_entity_poly.type
_entity_poly.pdbx_seq_one_letter_code
_entity_poly.pdbx_strand_id
1 'polypeptide(L)'
;KPVNTKMFPTWEKFLQAFISQGGIIEACPPSENITTLVTDMLIEPTGVANLLTCGDQIHAESQFSCWGVSVPQSSIEPSLLNTACHRIADACKSRGIVGYLRIDFVTFIHPKTMVQQLWALDLCIHYSDNLAMFRLMEYMTHGKLQPKTHVFEVPLPTHENQQSRKRLPGHEEENLVNNNRYSVMSTRLMHSNLAVIHYSVFFQMCRAHGIGYDIKDKTGTAFTLIDSFNRERLGMITVGDNLQGALAAYVRNLSIIHQEVSAPNMQGTTNFKAAIADIEGILGTTVQNSEAEQ
;
A
#
# COMPACT_ATOMS: atom_id res chain seq x y z
N LYS A 1 2.05 -3.36 29.02
CA LYS A 1 0.58 -3.23 28.79
C LYS A 1 0.28 -3.74 27.39
N PRO A 2 -0.83 -4.45 27.14
CA PRO A 2 -1.20 -4.87 25.78
C PRO A 2 -1.37 -3.66 24.85
N VAL A 3 -0.96 -3.80 23.58
CA VAL A 3 -1.10 -2.73 22.58
C VAL A 3 -2.57 -2.53 22.22
N ASN A 4 -3.29 -3.62 21.93
CA ASN A 4 -4.73 -3.57 21.69
C ASN A 4 -5.50 -3.67 23.01
N THR A 5 -5.69 -2.53 23.68
CA THR A 5 -6.41 -2.47 24.95
C THR A 5 -7.93 -2.64 24.81
N LYS A 6 -8.48 -2.52 23.60
CA LYS A 6 -9.90 -2.81 23.33
C LYS A 6 -10.16 -4.32 23.42
N MET A 7 -9.26 -5.12 22.85
CA MET A 7 -9.34 -6.59 22.89
C MET A 7 -8.82 -7.16 24.21
N PHE A 8 -7.73 -6.59 24.74
CA PHE A 8 -7.10 -7.03 25.99
C PHE A 8 -6.99 -5.86 26.99
N PRO A 9 -8.03 -5.63 27.81
CA PRO A 9 -8.07 -4.47 28.71
C PRO A 9 -6.92 -4.42 29.71
N THR A 10 -6.45 -5.59 30.18
CA THR A 10 -5.33 -5.70 31.12
C THR A 10 -4.33 -6.76 30.67
N TRP A 11 -3.12 -6.70 31.25
CA TRP A 11 -2.06 -7.68 30.99
C TRP A 11 -2.47 -9.08 31.42
N GLU A 12 -3.18 -9.21 32.54
CA GLU A 12 -3.66 -10.49 33.06
C GLU A 12 -4.66 -11.13 32.10
N LYS A 13 -5.56 -10.34 31.50
CA LYS A 13 -6.50 -10.82 30.49
C LYS A 13 -5.81 -11.26 29.21
N PHE A 14 -4.80 -10.51 28.76
CA PHE A 14 -3.96 -10.93 27.64
C PHE A 14 -3.26 -12.26 27.96
N LEU A 15 -2.60 -12.37 29.11
CA LEU A 15 -1.85 -13.56 29.50
C LEU A 15 -2.76 -14.79 29.66
N GLN A 16 -3.96 -14.61 30.22
CA GLN A 16 -4.97 -15.66 30.31
C GLN A 16 -5.35 -16.17 28.91
N ALA A 17 -5.59 -15.27 27.95
CA ALA A 17 -5.89 -15.64 26.57
C ALA A 17 -4.70 -16.37 25.92
N PHE A 18 -3.49 -15.82 26.05
CA PHE A 18 -2.25 -16.37 25.50
C PHE A 18 -1.97 -17.79 26.00
N ILE A 19 -2.14 -18.06 27.31
CA ILE A 19 -1.94 -19.40 27.87
C ILE A 19 -3.04 -20.36 27.40
N SER A 20 -4.28 -19.87 27.25
CA SER A 20 -5.42 -20.72 26.88
C SER A 20 -5.43 -21.12 25.40
N GLN A 21 -4.99 -20.23 24.51
CA GLN A 21 -5.05 -20.43 23.04
C GLN A 21 -3.67 -20.73 22.44
N GLY A 22 -2.60 -20.54 23.21
CA GLY A 22 -1.25 -20.43 22.68
C GLY A 22 -1.00 -19.05 22.06
N GLY A 23 0.25 -18.80 21.71
CA GLY A 23 0.67 -17.60 21.00
C GLY A 23 2.15 -17.66 20.65
N ILE A 24 2.58 -16.71 19.84
CA ILE A 24 3.95 -16.65 19.30
C ILE A 24 4.72 -15.56 20.06
N ILE A 25 5.95 -15.88 20.45
CA ILE A 25 6.90 -14.91 21.01
C ILE A 25 8.02 -14.75 19.98
N GLU A 26 8.18 -13.54 19.48
CA GLU A 26 9.11 -13.23 18.39
C GLU A 26 10.15 -12.21 18.84
N ALA A 27 11.29 -12.22 18.15
CA ALA A 27 12.29 -11.18 18.33
C ALA A 27 11.77 -9.86 17.74
N CYS A 28 11.83 -8.78 18.53
CA CYS A 28 11.55 -7.44 18.03
C CYS A 28 12.80 -6.86 17.35
N PRO A 29 12.69 -6.23 16.17
CA PRO A 29 13.81 -5.51 15.57
C PRO A 29 14.44 -4.53 16.57
N PRO A 30 15.77 -4.50 16.71
CA PRO A 30 16.47 -3.57 17.60
C PRO A 30 16.58 -2.16 16.98
N SER A 31 15.51 -1.66 16.37
CA SER A 31 15.44 -0.34 15.72
C SER A 31 14.08 0.30 16.02
N GLU A 32 14.08 1.62 16.23
CA GLU A 32 12.85 2.39 16.34
C GLU A 32 12.24 2.67 14.95
N ASN A 33 13.10 2.75 13.93
CA ASN A 33 12.69 2.93 12.54
C ASN A 33 12.62 1.55 11.87
N ILE A 34 11.40 1.07 11.67
CA ILE A 34 11.10 -0.17 10.97
C ILE A 34 10.13 0.11 9.83
N THR A 35 10.30 -0.61 8.72
CA THR A 35 9.31 -0.63 7.64
C THR A 35 8.90 -2.06 7.41
N THR A 36 7.60 -2.30 7.45
CA THR A 36 7.00 -3.60 7.13
C THR A 36 6.68 -3.64 5.64
N LEU A 37 6.87 -4.81 5.04
CA LEU A 37 6.59 -5.03 3.62
C LEU A 37 5.62 -6.19 3.46
N VAL A 38 4.93 -6.19 2.35
CA VAL A 38 4.08 -7.29 1.91
C VAL A 38 4.49 -7.69 0.50
N THR A 39 4.56 -8.99 0.26
CA THR A 39 4.74 -9.55 -1.09
C THR A 39 3.68 -10.60 -1.34
N ASP A 40 3.13 -10.60 -2.55
CA ASP A 40 2.22 -11.62 -3.01
C ASP A 40 2.88 -12.42 -4.13
N MET A 41 2.85 -13.74 -4.01
CA MET A 41 3.41 -14.67 -4.98
C MET A 41 2.39 -15.70 -5.43
N LEU A 42 2.67 -16.34 -6.55
CA LEU A 42 1.97 -17.52 -7.05
C LEU A 42 2.96 -18.63 -7.33
N ILE A 43 2.76 -19.78 -6.68
CA ILE A 43 3.39 -21.04 -7.06
C ILE A 43 2.44 -21.73 -8.02
N GLU A 44 2.82 -21.82 -9.29
CA GLU A 44 2.03 -22.48 -10.31
C GLU A 44 2.08 -24.02 -10.13
N PRO A 45 1.11 -24.78 -10.70
CA PRO A 45 1.16 -26.24 -10.68
C PRO A 45 2.42 -26.85 -11.31
N THR A 46 3.11 -26.10 -12.16
CA THR A 46 4.42 -26.45 -12.75
C THR A 46 5.56 -26.38 -11.73
N GLY A 47 5.33 -25.79 -10.56
CA GLY A 47 6.34 -25.52 -9.53
C GLY A 47 7.13 -24.22 -9.76
N VAL A 48 6.77 -23.42 -10.77
CA VAL A 48 7.34 -22.08 -11.01
C VAL A 48 6.74 -21.11 -10.01
N ALA A 49 7.61 -20.37 -9.30
CA ALA A 49 7.21 -19.33 -8.35
C ALA A 49 7.35 -17.95 -9.00
N ASN A 50 6.28 -17.16 -8.96
CA ASN A 50 6.23 -15.83 -9.54
C ASN A 50 5.90 -14.80 -8.47
N LEU A 51 6.72 -13.75 -8.35
CA LEU A 51 6.35 -12.55 -7.60
C LEU A 51 5.30 -11.77 -8.40
N LEU A 52 4.15 -11.49 -7.77
CA LEU A 52 3.02 -10.80 -8.40
C LEU A 52 2.97 -9.33 -8.02
N THR A 53 3.14 -9.03 -6.74
CA THR A 53 3.21 -7.65 -6.25
C THR A 53 4.05 -7.55 -4.98
N CYS A 54 4.55 -6.35 -4.71
CA CYS A 54 5.29 -6.00 -3.52
C CYS A 54 4.95 -4.56 -3.11
N GLY A 55 4.83 -4.31 -1.81
CA GLY A 55 4.53 -2.98 -1.30
C GLY A 55 5.01 -2.77 0.13
N ASP A 56 5.18 -1.51 0.50
CA ASP A 56 5.45 -1.09 1.86
C ASP A 56 4.13 -0.92 2.61
N GLN A 57 3.99 -1.53 3.78
CA GLN A 57 2.80 -1.43 4.59
C GLN A 57 2.74 -0.07 5.29
N ILE A 58 1.53 0.46 5.44
CA ILE A 58 1.23 1.75 6.05
C ILE A 58 0.40 1.48 7.31
N HIS A 59 0.86 1.93 8.48
CA HIS A 59 0.43 1.47 9.80
C HIS A 59 -0.19 2.59 10.63
N ALA A 60 -1.45 2.42 11.03
CA ALA A 60 -2.17 3.41 11.83
C ALA A 60 -2.45 2.87 13.23
N GLU A 61 -2.53 3.77 14.21
CA GLU A 61 -2.80 3.49 15.63
C GLU A 61 -1.71 2.68 16.35
N SER A 62 -1.03 1.75 15.67
CA SER A 62 0.12 1.00 16.19
C SER A 62 0.96 0.40 15.05
N GLN A 63 2.23 0.09 15.35
CA GLN A 63 3.14 -0.64 14.46
C GLN A 63 2.65 -2.03 14.03
N PHE A 64 1.58 -2.55 14.64
CA PHE A 64 1.01 -3.86 14.36
C PHE A 64 -0.30 -3.81 13.56
N SER A 65 -0.80 -2.62 13.23
CA SER A 65 -2.08 -2.43 12.56
C SER A 65 -1.90 -1.76 11.19
N CYS A 66 -1.60 -2.58 10.19
CA CYS A 66 -1.56 -2.16 8.80
C CYS A 66 -2.97 -1.84 8.29
N TRP A 67 -3.15 -0.67 7.68
CA TRP A 67 -4.41 -0.28 7.05
C TRP A 67 -4.27 -0.12 5.54
N GLY A 68 -3.09 0.19 5.02
CA GLY A 68 -2.86 0.43 3.59
C GLY A 68 -1.48 -0.03 3.15
N VAL A 69 -1.21 0.04 1.85
CA VAL A 69 0.06 -0.36 1.24
C VAL A 69 0.42 0.65 0.15
N SER A 70 1.69 1.04 0.06
CA SER A 70 2.24 1.71 -1.11
C SER A 70 2.92 0.71 -2.05
N VAL A 71 2.63 0.82 -3.34
CA VAL A 71 3.13 -0.09 -4.39
C VAL A 71 3.76 0.71 -5.54
N PRO A 72 4.88 0.26 -6.10
CA PRO A 72 5.72 -0.83 -5.61
C PRO A 72 6.41 -0.47 -4.28
N GLN A 73 6.98 -1.46 -3.60
CA GLN A 73 7.82 -1.22 -2.43
C GLN A 73 9.07 -0.41 -2.81
N SER A 74 9.49 0.46 -1.91
CA SER A 74 10.66 1.34 -2.04
C SER A 74 11.61 1.24 -0.85
N SER A 75 11.27 0.46 0.19
CA SER A 75 12.03 0.40 1.43
C SER A 75 13.26 -0.51 1.38
N ILE A 76 13.34 -1.46 0.43
CA ILE A 76 14.50 -2.35 0.31
C ILE A 76 14.92 -2.61 -1.14
N GLU A 77 16.18 -2.96 -1.31
CA GLU A 77 16.76 -3.37 -2.58
C GLU A 77 16.03 -4.60 -3.17
N PRO A 78 15.62 -4.56 -4.45
CA PRO A 78 14.81 -5.63 -5.06
C PRO A 78 15.44 -7.02 -5.05
N SER A 79 16.75 -7.15 -5.26
CA SER A 79 17.42 -8.46 -5.33
C SER A 79 17.39 -9.18 -3.97
N LEU A 80 17.52 -8.45 -2.86
CA LEU A 80 17.47 -8.98 -1.50
C LEU A 80 16.06 -9.53 -1.20
N LEU A 81 15.02 -8.74 -1.48
CA LEU A 81 13.64 -9.19 -1.28
C LEU A 81 13.29 -10.38 -2.18
N ASN A 82 13.67 -10.33 -3.46
CA ASN A 82 13.47 -11.44 -4.38
C ASN A 82 14.15 -12.71 -3.88
N THR A 83 15.40 -12.63 -3.41
CA THR A 83 16.12 -13.79 -2.87
C THR A 83 15.38 -14.41 -1.68
N ALA A 84 14.88 -13.59 -0.77
CA ALA A 84 14.10 -14.06 0.38
C ALA A 84 12.79 -14.73 -0.06
N CYS A 85 12.04 -14.09 -0.96
CA CYS A 85 10.80 -14.63 -1.54
C CYS A 85 11.00 -15.98 -2.22
N HIS A 86 12.04 -16.14 -3.04
CA HIS A 86 12.32 -17.41 -3.73
C HIS A 86 12.69 -18.52 -2.74
N ARG A 87 13.48 -18.23 -1.69
CA ARG A 87 13.79 -19.23 -0.65
C ARG A 87 12.54 -19.71 0.07
N ILE A 88 11.62 -18.81 0.40
CA ILE A 88 10.33 -19.17 1.02
C ILE A 88 9.48 -19.97 0.04
N ALA A 89 9.41 -19.56 -1.23
CA ALA A 89 8.67 -20.29 -2.26
C ALA A 89 9.21 -21.71 -2.49
N ASP A 90 10.53 -21.91 -2.51
CA ASP A 90 11.14 -23.24 -2.61
C ASP A 90 10.85 -24.10 -1.38
N ALA A 91 10.85 -23.50 -0.18
CA ALA A 91 10.44 -24.17 1.04
C ALA A 91 8.95 -24.57 1.00
N CYS A 92 8.07 -23.74 0.43
CA CYS A 92 6.66 -24.04 0.21
C CYS A 92 6.50 -25.18 -0.80
N LYS A 93 7.21 -25.11 -1.93
CA LYS A 93 7.19 -26.13 -2.99
C LYS A 93 7.63 -27.50 -2.48
N SER A 94 8.69 -27.56 -1.66
CA SER A 94 9.16 -28.82 -1.07
C SER A 94 8.12 -29.48 -0.14
N ARG A 95 7.13 -28.72 0.34
CA ARG A 95 6.00 -29.18 1.15
C ARG A 95 4.73 -29.44 0.34
N GLY A 96 4.79 -29.33 -0.99
CA GLY A 96 3.65 -29.55 -1.88
C GLY A 96 2.65 -28.39 -1.92
N ILE A 97 3.03 -27.19 -1.44
CA ILE A 97 2.16 -26.02 -1.49
C ILE A 97 2.15 -25.46 -2.92
N VAL A 98 0.94 -25.28 -3.47
CA VAL A 98 0.66 -24.71 -4.78
C VAL A 98 -0.45 -23.68 -4.63
N GLY A 99 -0.36 -22.56 -5.34
CA GLY A 99 -1.33 -21.48 -5.29
C GLY A 99 -0.74 -20.16 -4.80
N TYR A 100 -1.63 -19.26 -4.38
CA TYR A 100 -1.27 -17.92 -3.92
C TYR A 100 -0.74 -17.95 -2.49
N LEU A 101 0.27 -17.11 -2.25
CA LEU A 101 0.81 -16.90 -0.93
C LEU A 101 1.20 -15.43 -0.74
N ARG A 102 0.95 -14.91 0.45
CA ARG A 102 1.38 -13.60 0.92
C ARG A 102 2.49 -13.80 1.95
N ILE A 103 3.57 -13.06 1.81
CA ILE A 103 4.68 -13.05 2.76
C ILE A 103 4.82 -11.63 3.31
N ASP A 104 4.78 -11.53 4.64
CA ASP A 104 5.01 -10.27 5.35
C ASP A 104 6.46 -10.23 5.84
N PHE A 105 7.11 -9.09 5.68
CA PHE A 105 8.49 -8.85 6.11
C PHE A 105 8.60 -7.60 6.96
N VAL A 106 9.73 -7.46 7.66
CA VAL A 106 10.18 -6.20 8.25
C VAL A 106 11.61 -5.91 7.84
N THR A 107 11.87 -4.66 7.47
CA THR A 107 13.20 -4.13 7.19
C THR A 107 13.57 -3.03 8.17
N PHE A 108 14.84 -2.98 8.55
CA PHE A 108 15.38 -1.97 9.45
C PHE A 108 16.90 -1.89 9.33
N ILE A 109 17.48 -0.78 9.76
CA ILE A 109 18.94 -0.62 9.85
C ILE A 109 19.41 -1.08 11.22
N HIS A 110 20.30 -2.07 11.27
CA HIS A 110 20.76 -2.59 12.55
C HIS A 110 21.70 -1.58 13.23
N PRO A 111 21.43 -1.15 14.49
CA PRO A 111 22.07 0.02 15.09
C PRO A 111 23.57 -0.14 15.36
N LYS A 112 24.08 -1.38 15.46
CA LYS A 112 25.52 -1.62 15.69
C LYS A 112 26.32 -1.83 14.41
N THR A 113 25.69 -2.38 13.38
CA THR A 113 26.39 -2.77 12.14
C THR A 113 26.12 -1.79 11.00
N MET A 114 25.08 -0.96 11.13
CA MET A 114 24.60 -0.03 10.10
C MET A 114 24.23 -0.72 8.79
N VAL A 115 23.94 -2.02 8.84
CA VAL A 115 23.50 -2.83 7.69
C VAL A 115 21.99 -2.97 7.72
N GLN A 116 21.35 -2.76 6.57
CA GLN A 116 19.93 -3.03 6.39
C GLN A 116 19.66 -4.55 6.50
N GLN A 117 18.73 -4.93 7.37
CA GLN A 117 18.31 -6.31 7.57
C GLN A 117 16.87 -6.50 7.12
N LEU A 118 16.57 -7.69 6.60
CA LEU A 118 15.22 -8.11 6.21
C LEU A 118 14.86 -9.38 6.97
N TRP A 119 13.79 -9.34 7.76
CA TRP A 119 13.26 -10.49 8.51
C TRP A 119 11.88 -10.86 7.97
N ALA A 120 11.63 -12.16 7.80
CA ALA A 120 10.29 -12.66 7.49
C ALA A 120 9.45 -12.70 8.77
N LEU A 121 8.20 -12.23 8.69
CA LEU A 121 7.27 -12.16 9.82
C LEU A 121 6.18 -13.23 9.72
N ASP A 122 5.48 -13.27 8.59
CA ASP A 122 4.31 -14.15 8.44
C ASP A 122 4.20 -14.69 7.00
N LEU A 123 3.53 -15.83 6.88
CA LEU A 123 3.22 -16.50 5.62
C LEU A 123 1.76 -16.93 5.62
N CYS A 124 1.00 -16.34 4.69
CA CYS A 124 -0.42 -16.62 4.50
C CYS A 124 -0.65 -17.31 3.15
N ILE A 125 -1.21 -18.52 3.14
CA ILE A 125 -1.46 -19.29 1.90
C ILE A 125 -2.88 -19.01 1.41
N HIS A 126 -3.07 -17.84 0.80
CA HIS A 126 -4.33 -17.47 0.17
C HIS A 126 -4.13 -16.35 -0.86
N TYR A 127 -5.17 -16.11 -1.68
CA TYR A 127 -5.24 -14.91 -2.49
C TYR A 127 -5.54 -13.71 -1.58
N SER A 128 -4.69 -12.69 -1.57
CA SER A 128 -4.84 -11.56 -0.64
C SER A 128 -5.68 -10.43 -1.21
N ASP A 129 -6.29 -9.63 -0.33
CA ASP A 129 -6.96 -8.38 -0.70
C ASP A 129 -5.99 -7.39 -1.36
N ASN A 130 -4.72 -7.40 -0.93
CA ASN A 130 -3.68 -6.56 -1.51
C ASN A 130 -3.45 -6.91 -3.00
N LEU A 131 -3.35 -8.20 -3.30
CA LEU A 131 -3.27 -8.69 -4.66
C LEU A 131 -4.52 -8.35 -5.47
N ALA A 132 -5.73 -8.42 -4.87
CA ALA A 132 -6.97 -8.00 -5.53
C ALA A 132 -6.92 -6.54 -5.97
N MET A 133 -6.51 -5.64 -5.07
CA MET A 133 -6.38 -4.21 -5.35
C MET A 133 -5.30 -3.94 -6.40
N PHE A 134 -4.17 -4.65 -6.31
CA PHE A 134 -3.12 -4.57 -7.31
C PHE A 134 -3.58 -5.03 -8.70
N ARG A 135 -4.34 -6.12 -8.81
CA ARG A 135 -4.91 -6.56 -10.11
C ARG A 135 -5.88 -5.54 -10.69
N LEU A 136 -6.66 -4.86 -9.84
CA LEU A 136 -7.51 -3.76 -10.28
C LEU A 136 -6.67 -2.58 -10.79
N MET A 137 -5.58 -2.25 -10.10
CA MET A 137 -4.62 -1.23 -10.53
C MET A 137 -3.97 -1.58 -11.89
N GLU A 138 -3.50 -2.83 -12.07
CA GLU A 138 -2.99 -3.30 -13.36
C GLU A 138 -4.05 -3.17 -14.47
N TYR A 139 -5.30 -3.54 -14.19
CA TYR A 139 -6.38 -3.43 -15.14
C TYR A 139 -6.68 -1.98 -15.57
N MET A 140 -6.79 -1.05 -14.61
CA MET A 140 -7.13 0.35 -14.90
C MET A 140 -5.99 1.13 -15.56
N THR A 141 -4.75 0.79 -15.23
CA THR A 141 -3.56 1.45 -15.78
C THR A 141 -3.05 0.79 -17.06
N HIS A 142 -3.36 -0.50 -17.28
CA HIS A 142 -2.64 -1.38 -18.22
C HIS A 142 -1.14 -1.52 -17.91
N GLY A 143 -0.74 -1.18 -16.69
CA GLY A 143 0.65 -1.29 -16.25
C GLY A 143 1.05 -2.71 -15.90
N LYS A 144 2.36 -2.90 -15.78
CA LYS A 144 2.98 -4.16 -15.35
C LYS A 144 4.07 -3.88 -14.32
N LEU A 145 4.10 -4.69 -13.28
CA LEU A 145 5.22 -4.71 -12.34
C LEU A 145 6.36 -5.54 -12.93
N GLN A 146 7.55 -4.97 -12.97
CA GLN A 146 8.78 -5.66 -13.32
C GLN A 146 9.33 -6.35 -12.05
N PRO A 147 9.28 -7.69 -11.93
CA PRO A 147 9.60 -8.36 -10.67
C PRO A 147 11.07 -8.23 -10.25
N LYS A 148 11.99 -8.01 -11.20
CA LYS A 148 13.42 -7.90 -10.91
C LYS A 148 13.82 -6.53 -10.35
N THR A 149 13.15 -5.47 -10.81
CA THR A 149 13.50 -4.08 -10.47
C THR A 149 12.50 -3.43 -9.52
N HIS A 150 11.35 -4.08 -9.28
CA HIS A 150 10.22 -3.53 -8.53
C HIS A 150 9.74 -2.19 -9.08
N VAL A 151 9.80 -2.01 -10.40
CA VAL A 151 9.26 -0.82 -11.07
C VAL A 151 7.90 -1.18 -11.68
N PHE A 152 6.88 -0.36 -11.40
CA PHE A 152 5.57 -0.50 -12.03
C PHE A 152 5.46 0.49 -13.19
N GLU A 153 5.44 -0.05 -14.41
CA GLU A 153 5.47 0.73 -15.65
C GLU A 153 4.10 0.73 -16.31
N VAL A 154 3.67 1.89 -16.78
CA VAL A 154 2.39 2.09 -17.47
C VAL A 154 2.63 2.53 -18.91
N PRO A 155 1.99 1.88 -19.90
CA PRO A 155 2.08 2.33 -21.28
C PRO A 155 1.28 3.62 -21.46
N LEU A 156 1.96 4.74 -21.66
CA LEU A 156 1.33 6.01 -21.99
C LEU A 156 1.14 6.15 -23.51
N PRO A 157 0.04 6.77 -23.98
CA PRO A 157 -0.09 7.11 -25.38
C PRO A 157 1.05 8.05 -25.77
N THR A 158 1.89 7.65 -26.72
CA THR A 158 2.87 8.54 -27.32
C THR A 158 2.14 9.74 -27.90
N HIS A 159 2.38 10.94 -27.39
CA HIS A 159 1.91 12.18 -27.99
C HIS A 159 2.67 12.43 -29.31
N GLU A 160 2.35 11.65 -30.36
CA GLU A 160 2.97 11.77 -31.68
C GLU A 160 2.70 13.13 -32.37
N ASN A 161 1.79 13.97 -31.83
CA ASN A 161 1.27 15.15 -32.53
C ASN A 161 1.65 16.53 -31.97
N GLN A 162 2.66 16.67 -31.09
CA GLN A 162 3.12 18.01 -30.66
C GLN A 162 4.59 18.34 -30.96
N GLN A 163 5.38 17.41 -31.50
CA GLN A 163 6.77 17.69 -31.88
C GLN A 163 6.93 18.44 -33.21
N SER A 164 5.83 18.82 -33.88
CA SER A 164 5.87 19.65 -35.11
C SER A 164 5.77 21.16 -34.85
N ARG A 165 5.97 21.62 -33.61
CA ARG A 165 6.13 23.06 -33.31
C ARG A 165 7.59 23.38 -33.00
N LYS A 166 8.33 23.76 -34.05
CA LYS A 166 9.61 24.51 -34.05
C LYS A 166 10.55 24.17 -32.89
N ARG A 167 11.35 23.11 -33.05
CA ARG A 167 12.55 22.90 -32.22
C ARG A 167 13.55 24.02 -32.53
N LEU A 168 13.87 24.85 -31.54
CA LEU A 168 15.03 25.74 -31.56
C LEU A 168 16.28 24.90 -31.26
N PRO A 169 17.42 25.11 -31.96
CA PRO A 169 18.64 24.36 -31.69
C PRO A 169 19.28 24.89 -30.39
N GLY A 170 19.43 24.04 -29.37
CA GLY A 170 20.21 24.39 -28.16
C GLY A 170 19.78 23.79 -26.81
N HIS A 171 18.64 23.09 -26.71
CA HIS A 171 18.21 22.42 -25.47
C HIS A 171 17.83 20.97 -25.75
N GLU A 172 18.81 20.07 -25.67
CA GLU A 172 18.59 18.63 -25.61
C GLU A 172 18.49 18.19 -24.14
N GLU A 173 17.42 18.59 -23.46
CA GLU A 173 16.89 17.77 -22.38
C GLU A 173 15.82 16.89 -23.02
N GLU A 174 16.19 15.66 -23.37
CA GLU A 174 15.20 14.63 -23.63
C GLU A 174 14.37 14.47 -22.35
N ASN A 175 13.20 15.11 -22.29
CA ASN A 175 12.18 14.82 -21.31
C ASN A 175 11.74 13.36 -21.52
N LEU A 176 12.49 12.43 -20.94
CA LEU A 176 12.15 11.02 -20.85
C LEU A 176 10.77 10.95 -20.19
N VAL A 177 9.78 10.46 -20.92
CA VAL A 177 8.42 10.33 -20.39
C VAL A 177 8.49 9.34 -19.23
N ASN A 178 8.26 9.83 -18.01
CA ASN A 178 8.21 8.97 -16.84
C ASN A 178 6.95 8.09 -16.90
N ASN A 179 7.14 6.84 -17.32
CA ASN A 179 6.11 5.82 -17.38
C ASN A 179 5.93 5.09 -16.05
N ASN A 180 6.75 5.39 -15.04
CA ASN A 180 6.63 4.76 -13.74
C ASN A 180 5.40 5.32 -13.03
N ARG A 181 4.70 4.45 -12.31
CA ARG A 181 3.58 4.82 -11.46
C ARG A 181 3.76 4.23 -10.08
N TYR A 182 3.34 5.01 -9.11
CA TYR A 182 3.24 4.62 -7.71
C TYR A 182 1.78 4.66 -7.31
N SER A 183 1.42 3.81 -6.37
CA SER A 183 0.06 3.76 -5.85
C SER A 183 0.02 3.59 -4.36
N VAL A 184 -1.02 4.12 -3.74
CA VAL A 184 -1.41 3.85 -2.36
C VAL A 184 -2.78 3.20 -2.39
N MET A 185 -2.90 2.04 -1.73
CA MET A 185 -4.09 1.19 -1.80
C MET A 185 -4.53 0.76 -0.40
N SER A 186 -5.84 0.68 -0.18
CA SER A 186 -6.41 0.09 1.04
C SER A 186 -7.79 -0.47 0.77
N THR A 187 -8.11 -1.61 1.40
CA THR A 187 -9.48 -2.15 1.55
C THR A 187 -10.04 -1.96 2.97
N ARG A 188 -9.29 -1.30 3.86
CA ARG A 188 -9.57 -1.24 5.29
C ARG A 188 -10.09 0.12 5.75
N LEU A 189 -10.46 1.00 4.82
CA LEU A 189 -11.07 2.28 5.18
C LEU A 189 -12.48 2.04 5.70
N MET A 190 -12.81 2.65 6.84
CA MET A 190 -14.11 2.56 7.47
C MET A 190 -14.60 3.94 7.91
N HIS A 191 -15.86 4.22 7.61
CA HIS A 191 -16.58 5.38 8.12
C HIS A 191 -18.06 5.05 8.26
N SER A 192 -18.57 5.06 9.50
CA SER A 192 -19.97 4.71 9.82
C SER A 192 -21.02 5.48 9.01
N ASN A 193 -20.81 6.78 8.77
CA ASN A 193 -21.74 7.57 7.96
C ASN A 193 -21.86 7.13 6.49
N LEU A 194 -20.96 6.31 5.96
CA LEU A 194 -21.11 5.76 4.59
C LEU A 194 -22.34 4.84 4.49
N ALA A 195 -22.79 4.25 5.59
CA ALA A 195 -23.98 3.40 5.64
C ALA A 195 -25.25 4.12 5.14
N VAL A 196 -25.36 5.42 5.42
CA VAL A 196 -26.54 6.24 5.09
C VAL A 196 -26.40 7.00 3.76
N ILE A 197 -25.25 6.89 3.09
CA ILE A 197 -24.98 7.60 1.84
C ILE A 197 -25.18 6.65 0.65
N HIS A 198 -25.99 7.08 -0.32
CA HIS A 198 -26.12 6.39 -1.59
C HIS A 198 -24.87 6.59 -2.45
N TYR A 199 -24.42 5.53 -3.13
CA TYR A 199 -23.21 5.60 -3.96
C TYR A 199 -23.30 6.66 -5.07
N SER A 200 -24.48 6.91 -5.63
CA SER A 200 -24.68 7.99 -6.61
C SER A 200 -24.30 9.36 -6.03
N VAL A 201 -24.73 9.66 -4.81
CA VAL A 201 -24.42 10.90 -4.09
C VAL A 201 -22.93 10.95 -3.75
N PHE A 202 -22.38 9.85 -3.23
CA PHE A 202 -20.95 9.73 -2.92
C PHE A 202 -20.08 10.06 -4.13
N PHE A 203 -20.36 9.46 -5.29
CA PHE A 203 -19.57 9.70 -6.51
C PHE A 203 -19.81 11.07 -7.14
N GLN A 204 -21.00 11.66 -6.98
CA GLN A 204 -21.23 13.06 -7.38
C GLN A 204 -20.37 14.02 -6.55
N MET A 205 -20.31 13.81 -5.23
CA MET A 205 -19.45 14.57 -4.32
C MET A 205 -17.97 14.40 -4.68
N CYS A 206 -17.50 13.16 -4.88
CA CYS A 206 -16.12 12.90 -5.29
C CYS A 206 -15.77 13.66 -6.59
N ARG A 207 -16.65 13.59 -7.59
CA ARG A 207 -16.46 14.27 -8.88
C ARG A 207 -16.42 15.79 -8.73
N ALA A 208 -17.27 16.37 -7.90
CA ALA A 208 -17.29 17.81 -7.65
C ALA A 208 -15.96 18.32 -7.06
N HIS A 209 -15.28 17.48 -6.30
CA HIS A 209 -13.96 17.76 -5.70
C HIS A 209 -12.77 17.29 -6.55
N GLY A 210 -13.01 16.89 -7.80
CA GLY A 210 -11.96 16.39 -8.70
C GLY A 210 -11.35 15.05 -8.25
N ILE A 211 -12.05 14.29 -7.40
CA ILE A 211 -11.66 12.95 -7.00
C ILE A 211 -12.19 11.97 -8.05
N GLY A 212 -11.29 11.50 -8.89
CA GLY A 212 -11.57 10.54 -9.94
C GLY A 212 -10.28 10.06 -10.60
N TYR A 213 -10.43 9.13 -11.53
CA TYR A 213 -9.32 8.55 -12.28
C TYR A 213 -9.32 9.08 -13.71
N ASP A 214 -8.16 9.56 -14.18
CA ASP A 214 -7.96 9.97 -15.55
C ASP A 214 -7.51 8.77 -16.41
N ILE A 215 -8.36 8.39 -17.36
CA ILE A 215 -8.12 7.25 -18.25
C ILE A 215 -6.99 7.53 -19.26
N LYS A 216 -6.73 8.80 -19.59
CA LYS A 216 -5.67 9.20 -20.54
C LYS A 216 -4.32 9.20 -19.86
N ASP A 217 -4.22 9.86 -18.70
CA ASP A 217 -2.96 10.03 -17.99
C ASP A 217 -2.61 8.83 -17.10
N LYS A 218 -3.59 7.94 -16.89
CA LYS A 218 -3.49 6.73 -16.05
C LYS A 218 -3.13 7.06 -14.59
N THR A 219 -3.64 8.18 -14.09
CA THR A 219 -3.41 8.70 -12.74
C THR A 219 -4.73 9.11 -12.10
N GLY A 220 -4.71 9.33 -10.79
CA GLY A 220 -5.89 9.72 -10.01
C GLY A 220 -6.40 8.61 -9.12
N THR A 221 -7.69 8.65 -8.76
CA THR A 221 -8.26 7.80 -7.71
C THR A 221 -9.40 6.93 -8.21
N ALA A 222 -9.32 5.64 -7.86
CA ALA A 222 -10.39 4.67 -8.03
C ALA A 222 -10.86 4.15 -6.67
N PHE A 223 -12.11 3.69 -6.61
CA PHE A 223 -12.72 3.15 -5.41
C PHE A 223 -13.15 1.71 -5.62
N THR A 224 -12.95 0.88 -4.60
CA THR A 224 -13.49 -0.47 -4.53
C THR A 224 -14.64 -0.46 -3.53
N LEU A 225 -15.86 -0.71 -4.00
CA LEU A 225 -17.03 -0.76 -3.13
C LEU A 225 -17.08 -2.11 -2.45
N ILE A 226 -16.91 -2.11 -1.12
CA ILE A 226 -16.88 -3.33 -0.33
C ILE A 226 -18.29 -3.59 0.17
N ASP A 227 -18.87 -4.70 -0.31
CA ASP A 227 -20.17 -5.15 0.17
C ASP A 227 -20.01 -5.70 1.60
N SER A 228 -20.16 -4.79 2.55
CA SER A 228 -20.18 -5.08 3.98
C SER A 228 -21.60 -4.94 4.49
N PHE A 229 -21.97 -5.73 5.50
CA PHE A 229 -23.33 -5.74 6.04
C PHE A 229 -23.88 -4.34 6.36
N ASN A 230 -23.02 -3.45 6.88
CA ASN A 230 -23.40 -2.07 7.20
C ASN A 230 -23.08 -1.04 6.09
N ARG A 231 -22.40 -1.43 4.99
CA ARG A 231 -21.91 -0.50 3.95
C ARG A 231 -21.04 0.65 4.47
N GLU A 232 -20.25 0.38 5.52
CA GLU A 232 -19.38 1.38 6.18
C GLU A 232 -17.94 1.35 5.67
N ARG A 233 -17.61 0.39 4.80
CA ARG A 233 -16.24 0.14 4.33
C ARG A 233 -16.06 0.60 2.90
N LEU A 234 -14.87 1.10 2.61
CA LEU A 234 -14.49 1.60 1.31
C LEU A 234 -13.07 1.12 0.99
N GLY A 235 -12.85 0.68 -0.25
CA GLY A 235 -11.52 0.55 -0.81
C GLY A 235 -11.17 1.79 -1.61
N MET A 236 -9.91 2.22 -1.55
CA MET A 236 -9.41 3.35 -2.33
C MET A 236 -8.02 3.03 -2.88
N ILE A 237 -7.81 3.37 -4.15
CA ILE A 237 -6.56 3.27 -4.89
C ILE A 237 -6.26 4.66 -5.41
N THR A 238 -5.10 5.22 -5.07
CA THR A 238 -4.60 6.46 -5.68
C THR A 238 -3.34 6.13 -6.46
N VAL A 239 -3.28 6.56 -7.72
CA VAL A 239 -2.15 6.34 -8.63
C VAL A 239 -1.54 7.69 -9.01
N GLY A 240 -0.23 7.81 -8.95
CA GLY A 240 0.52 9.02 -9.30
C GLY A 240 1.90 8.71 -9.90
N ASP A 241 2.57 9.74 -10.39
CA ASP A 241 3.86 9.62 -11.09
C ASP A 241 5.05 9.41 -10.13
N ASN A 242 4.85 9.74 -8.86
CA ASN A 242 5.80 9.54 -7.78
C ASN A 242 5.06 9.19 -6.48
N LEU A 243 5.77 8.57 -5.53
CA LEU A 243 5.21 8.09 -4.27
C LEU A 243 4.62 9.23 -3.43
N GLN A 244 5.32 10.37 -3.33
CA GLN A 244 4.88 11.53 -2.54
C GLN A 244 3.54 12.07 -3.06
N GLY A 245 3.40 12.21 -4.38
CA GLY A 245 2.17 12.65 -5.03
C GLY A 245 1.01 11.68 -4.83
N ALA A 246 1.27 10.38 -4.90
CA ALA A 246 0.24 9.36 -4.63
C ALA A 246 -0.23 9.41 -3.16
N LEU A 247 0.69 9.53 -2.20
CA LEU A 247 0.41 9.70 -0.77
C LEU A 247 -0.36 10.99 -0.49
N ALA A 248 0.09 12.13 -1.04
CA ALA A 248 -0.56 13.42 -0.86
C ALA A 248 -1.98 13.44 -1.44
N ALA A 249 -2.17 12.87 -2.63
CA ALA A 249 -3.49 12.72 -3.22
C ALA A 249 -4.38 11.80 -2.38
N TYR A 250 -3.85 10.71 -1.81
CA TYR A 250 -4.58 9.83 -0.91
C TYR A 250 -5.09 10.57 0.34
N VAL A 251 -4.21 11.33 1.01
CA VAL A 251 -4.55 12.15 2.19
C VAL A 251 -5.60 13.20 1.84
N ARG A 252 -5.37 13.97 0.78
CA ARG A 252 -6.31 14.99 0.31
C ARG A 252 -7.71 14.38 0.09
N ASN A 253 -7.78 13.28 -0.63
CA ASN A 253 -9.04 12.66 -0.99
C ASN A 253 -9.74 12.08 0.25
N LEU A 254 -9.00 11.44 1.15
CA LEU A 254 -9.56 10.90 2.39
C LEU A 254 -10.07 12.00 3.33
N SER A 255 -9.37 13.14 3.39
CA SER A 255 -9.77 14.32 4.17
C SER A 255 -11.04 14.96 3.63
N ILE A 256 -11.13 15.18 2.31
CA ILE A 256 -12.33 15.71 1.66
C ILE A 256 -13.52 14.77 1.88
N ILE A 257 -13.34 13.46 1.66
CA ILE A 257 -14.41 12.48 1.88
C ILE A 257 -14.87 12.54 3.34
N HIS A 258 -13.95 12.56 4.31
CA HIS A 258 -14.30 12.66 5.72
C HIS A 258 -15.16 13.90 6.01
N GLN A 259 -14.77 15.06 5.49
CA GLN A 259 -15.49 16.33 5.70
C GLN A 259 -16.89 16.29 5.08
N GLU A 260 -17.03 15.74 3.89
CA GLU A 260 -18.31 15.68 3.16
C GLU A 260 -19.30 14.68 3.76
N VAL A 261 -18.79 13.55 4.27
CA VAL A 261 -19.65 12.53 4.91
C VAL A 261 -19.90 12.81 6.39
N SER A 262 -19.25 13.81 6.99
CA SER A 262 -19.38 14.16 8.40
C SER A 262 -20.10 15.49 8.57
N ALA A 263 -21.20 15.49 9.32
CA ALA A 263 -21.88 16.73 9.72
C ALA A 263 -21.37 17.19 11.11
N PRO A 264 -21.54 18.48 11.49
CA PRO A 264 -21.13 18.98 12.81
C PRO A 264 -21.72 18.19 13.99
N ASN A 265 -22.94 17.66 13.82
CA ASN A 265 -23.65 16.83 14.80
C ASN A 265 -23.54 15.32 14.53
N MET A 266 -22.82 14.90 13.49
CA MET A 266 -22.71 13.50 13.06
C MET A 266 -21.33 13.24 12.46
N GLN A 267 -20.31 13.18 13.32
CA GLN A 267 -18.93 12.92 12.91
C GLN A 267 -18.69 11.45 12.51
N GLY A 268 -19.51 10.54 13.02
CA GLY A 268 -19.33 9.10 12.82
C GLY A 268 -18.07 8.53 13.49
N THR A 269 -18.01 7.20 13.56
CA THR A 269 -16.77 6.46 13.83
C THR A 269 -16.03 6.23 12.53
N THR A 270 -14.72 6.47 12.51
CA THR A 270 -13.86 6.30 11.32
C THR A 270 -12.40 6.07 11.70
N ASN A 271 -11.66 5.38 10.82
CA ASN A 271 -10.19 5.31 10.88
C ASN A 271 -9.48 6.29 9.93
N PHE A 272 -10.22 7.17 9.24
CA PHE A 272 -9.66 8.06 8.22
C PHE A 272 -8.64 9.03 8.81
N LYS A 273 -8.92 9.59 10.00
CA LYS A 273 -8.03 10.54 10.69
C LYS A 273 -6.69 9.89 11.05
N ALA A 274 -6.72 8.65 11.51
CA ALA A 274 -5.50 7.91 11.84
C ALA A 274 -4.67 7.59 10.59
N ALA A 275 -5.34 7.20 9.50
CA ALA A 275 -4.70 6.97 8.20
C ALA A 275 -4.07 8.26 7.61
N ILE A 276 -4.75 9.41 7.74
CA ILE A 276 -4.24 10.71 7.31
C ILE A 276 -2.97 11.09 8.07
N ALA A 277 -3.03 11.06 9.40
CA ALA A 277 -1.89 11.46 10.24
C ALA A 277 -0.64 10.59 9.99
N ASP A 278 -0.85 9.31 9.72
CA ASP A 278 0.23 8.37 9.40
C ASP A 278 0.91 8.71 8.05
N ILE A 279 0.11 8.92 6.99
CA ILE A 279 0.69 9.34 5.69
C ILE A 279 1.37 10.71 5.79
N GLU A 280 0.81 11.66 6.54
CA GLU A 280 1.46 12.96 6.77
C GLU A 280 2.82 12.80 7.47
N GLY A 281 2.94 11.86 8.41
CA GLY A 281 4.21 11.46 9.02
C GLY A 281 5.21 10.93 7.99
N ILE A 282 4.78 10.01 7.13
CA ILE A 282 5.61 9.44 6.05
C ILE A 282 6.07 10.55 5.09
N LEU A 283 5.17 11.43 4.66
CA LEU A 283 5.50 12.56 3.79
C LEU A 283 6.52 13.50 4.43
N GLY A 284 6.36 13.81 5.73
CA GLY A 284 7.31 14.63 6.49
C GLY A 284 8.72 14.04 6.49
N THR A 285 8.85 12.73 6.72
CA THR A 285 10.16 12.05 6.67
C THR A 285 10.75 11.99 5.26
N THR A 286 9.91 11.82 4.23
CA THR A 286 10.39 11.73 2.84
C THR A 286 10.95 13.07 2.36
N VAL A 287 10.34 14.19 2.75
CA VAL A 287 10.83 15.54 2.44
C VAL A 287 12.19 15.78 3.10
N GLN A 288 12.32 15.46 4.39
CA GLN A 288 13.59 15.59 5.11
C GLN A 288 14.73 14.77 4.48
N ASN A 289 14.44 13.55 4.04
CA ASN A 289 15.44 12.71 3.36
C ASN A 289 15.87 13.30 2.02
N SER A 290 14.93 13.85 1.23
CA SER A 290 15.27 14.49 -0.05
C SER A 290 16.07 15.79 0.11
N GLU A 291 15.90 16.50 1.23
CA GLU A 291 16.69 17.69 1.56
C GLU A 291 18.09 17.34 2.08
N ALA A 292 18.26 16.19 2.73
CA ALA A 292 19.55 15.70 3.23
C ALA A 292 20.46 15.11 2.13
N GLU A 293 19.89 14.75 0.98
CA GLU A 293 20.60 14.24 -0.20
C GLU A 293 21.04 15.34 -1.18
N GLN A 294 20.71 16.62 -0.91
CA GLN A 294 21.18 17.80 -1.66
C GLN A 294 22.38 18.47 -1.00
#